data_AF-A0A2W6A6D7-F1
#
_entry.id   AF-A0A2W6A6D7-F1
#
_cell.length_a   1.000
_cell.length_b   1.000
_cell.length_c   1.000
_cell.angle_alpha   90.00
_cell.angle_beta   90.00
_cell.angle_gamma   90.00
#
_symmetry.space_group_name_H-M   'P 1'
#
loop_
_entity.id
_entity.type
_entity.pdbx_description
1 polymer ?
#
loop_
_entity_poly.entity_id
_entity_poly.type
_entity_poly.pdbx_seq_one_letter_code
_entity_poly.pdbx_strand_id
1 'polypeptide(L)' 'MWLLAHDLALIDAEHHAAYLESSNPRNDARYRSVGFEPVGEFSYPGNGPVVTTMWRLPR' A
#
# COMPACT_ATOMS: atom_id res chain seq x y z
N MET A 1 3.58 -12.65 6.47
CA MET A 1 3.18 -11.23 6.49
C MET A 1 2.29 -10.98 7.69
N TRP A 2 2.84 -11.02 8.90
CA TRP A 2 1.98 -10.95 10.09
C TRP A 2 1.62 -9.50 10.44
N LEU A 3 2.58 -8.59 10.40
CA LEU A 3 2.37 -7.18 10.73
C LEU A 3 1.32 -6.50 9.84
N LEU A 4 1.47 -6.55 8.50
CA LEU A 4 0.48 -5.92 7.61
C LEU A 4 -0.93 -6.50 7.79
N ALA A 5 -1.06 -7.80 8.01
CA ALA A 5 -2.36 -8.42 8.23
C ALA A 5 -3.00 -7.97 9.56
N HIS A 6 -2.19 -7.84 10.62
CA HIS A 6 -2.63 -7.32 11.90
C HIS A 6 -3.09 -5.87 11.81
N ASP A 7 -2.28 -5.00 11.20
CA ASP A 7 -2.58 -3.57 11.08
C ASP A 7 -3.85 -3.34 10.25
N LEU A 8 -4.00 -4.08 9.13
CA LEU A 8 -5.22 -4.01 8.32
C LEU A 8 -6.46 -4.46 9.10
N ALA A 9 -6.35 -5.47 9.97
CA ALA A 9 -7.48 -5.91 10.78
C ALA A 9 -7.92 -4.82 11.80
N LEU A 10 -6.98 -4.05 12.35
CA LEU A 10 -7.29 -2.91 13.21
C LEU A 10 -7.96 -1.77 12.42
N ILE A 11 -7.41 -1.43 11.25
CA ILE A 11 -7.96 -0.39 10.36
C ILE A 11 -9.38 -0.75 9.88
N ASP A 12 -9.60 -2.01 9.53
CA ASP A 12 -10.91 -2.53 9.11
C ASP A 12 -11.93 -2.45 10.25
N ALA A 13 -11.54 -2.79 11.49
CA ALA A 13 -12.41 -2.67 12.65
C ALA A 13 -12.90 -1.23 12.90
N GLU A 14 -12.08 -0.23 12.54
CA GLU A 14 -12.41 1.19 12.61
C GLU A 14 -13.10 1.74 11.35
N HIS A 15 -13.35 0.90 10.34
CA HIS A 15 -13.95 1.26 9.05
C HIS A 15 -13.17 2.38 8.33
N HIS A 16 -11.85 2.35 8.44
CA HIS A 16 -10.96 3.33 7.82
C HIS A 16 -10.31 2.80 6.53
N ALA A 17 -9.90 3.74 5.68
CA ALA A 17 -9.12 3.43 4.49
C ALA A 17 -7.62 3.35 4.86
N ALA A 18 -6.84 2.65 4.04
CA ALA A 18 -5.39 2.59 4.20
C ALA A 18 -4.67 3.12 2.96
N TYR A 19 -3.62 3.92 3.20
CA TYR A 19 -2.71 4.42 2.17
C TYR A 19 -1.31 3.87 2.42
N LEU A 20 -0.60 3.53 1.35
CA LEU A 20 0.82 3.21 1.42
C LEU A 20 1.59 3.68 0.18
N GLU A 21 2.91 3.75 0.35
CA GLU A 21 3.87 4.08 -0.69
C GLU A 21 4.84 2.92 -0.88
N SER A 22 4.77 2.27 -2.04
CA SER A 22 5.63 1.15 -2.41
C SER A 22 6.83 1.66 -3.20
N SER A 23 8.00 1.72 -2.56
CA SER A 23 9.27 2.08 -3.22
C SER A 23 9.98 0.91 -3.91
N ASN A 24 9.34 -0.27 -3.94
CA ASN A 24 9.84 -1.46 -4.60
C ASN A 24 8.68 -2.13 -5.36
N PRO A 25 8.63 -1.99 -6.70
CA PRO A 25 7.53 -2.54 -7.52
C PRO A 25 7.27 -4.04 -7.35
N ARG A 26 8.27 -4.81 -6.89
CA ARG A 26 8.10 -6.25 -6.58
C ARG A 26 7.12 -6.49 -5.44
N ASN A 27 6.88 -5.50 -4.58
CA ASN A 27 5.95 -5.60 -3.46
C ASN A 27 4.51 -5.25 -3.85
N ASP A 28 4.27 -4.62 -5.00
CA ASP A 28 2.92 -4.18 -5.36
C ASP A 28 1.94 -5.34 -5.48
N ALA A 29 2.38 -6.48 -6.04
CA ALA A 29 1.56 -7.68 -6.13
C ALA A 29 1.11 -8.19 -4.74
N ARG A 30 1.99 -8.02 -3.74
CA ARG A 30 1.72 -8.38 -2.35
C ARG A 30 0.73 -7.42 -1.68
N TYR A 31 0.77 -6.13 -2.01
CA TYR A 31 -0.21 -5.17 -1.50
C TYR A 31 -1.57 -5.32 -2.20
N ARG A 32 -1.57 -5.58 -3.53
CA ARG A 32 -2.79 -5.91 -4.28
C ARG A 32 -3.51 -7.12 -3.71
N SER A 33 -2.79 -8.17 -3.31
CA SER A 33 -3.42 -9.37 -2.74
C SER A 33 -4.20 -9.14 -1.45
N VAL A 34 -3.97 -8.01 -0.76
CA VAL A 34 -4.73 -7.63 0.45
C VAL A 34 -5.67 -6.44 0.23
N GLY A 35 -5.89 -6.04 -1.03
CA GLY A 35 -6.91 -5.07 -1.42
C GLY A 35 -6.45 -3.65 -1.72
N PHE A 36 -5.15 -3.40 -1.80
CA PHE A 36 -4.65 -2.11 -2.26
C PHE A 36 -4.70 -2.03 -3.78
N GLU A 37 -5.12 -0.87 -4.28
CA GLU A 37 -5.09 -0.53 -5.70
C GLU A 37 -4.14 0.66 -5.94
N PRO A 38 -3.37 0.68 -7.03
CA PRO A 38 -2.51 1.82 -7.35
C PRO A 38 -3.36 3.06 -7.68
N VAL A 39 -2.97 4.21 -7.13
CA VAL A 39 -3.64 5.51 -7.36
C VAL A 39 -2.70 6.57 -7.93
N GLY A 40 -1.41 6.29 -8.02
CA GLY A 40 -0.42 7.19 -8.61
C GLY A 40 1.00 6.63 -8.56
N GLU A 41 1.92 7.36 -9.16
CA GLU A 41 3.34 7.03 -9.19
C GLU A 41 4.18 8.31 -9.21
N PHE A 42 5.32 8.30 -8.53
CA PHE A 42 6.33 9.35 -8.64
C PHE A 42 7.74 8.78 -8.44
N SER A 43 8.75 9.50 -8.94
CA SER A 43 10.16 9.14 -8.73
C SER A 43 10.77 9.99 -7.63
N TYR A 44 11.50 9.36 -6.70
CA TYR A 44 12.26 10.12 -5.71
C TYR A 44 13.40 10.92 -6.38
N PRO A 45 13.75 12.12 -5.87
CA PRO A 45 14.86 12.91 -6.41
C PRO A 45 16.19 12.15 -6.47
N GLY A 46 17.08 12.55 -7.39
CA GLY A 46 18.44 12.01 -7.48
C GLY A 46 18.53 10.58 -8.02
N ASN A 47 17.66 10.22 -8.98
CA ASN A 47 17.53 8.85 -9.51
C ASN A 47 17.12 7.83 -8.44
N GLY A 48 16.26 8.25 -7.50
CA GLY A 48 15.72 7.37 -6.48
C GLY A 48 14.69 6.37 -7.04
N PRO A 49 14.16 5.49 -6.17
CA PRO A 49 13.19 4.49 -6.60
C PRO A 49 11.91 5.15 -7.14
N VAL A 50 11.25 4.42 -8.04
CA VAL A 50 9.87 4.70 -8.40
C VAL A 50 9.00 4.27 -7.21
N VAL A 51 8.17 5.20 -6.75
CA VAL A 51 7.21 5.01 -5.66
C VAL A 51 5.81 4.91 -6.26
N THR A 52 5.19 3.75 -6.11
CA THR A 52 3.78 3.56 -6.44
C THR A 52 2.94 3.87 -5.20
N THR A 53 2.03 4.82 -5.32
CA THR A 53 1.10 5.17 -4.26
C THR A 53 -0.13 4.28 -4.38
N MET A 54 -0.60 3.74 -3.25
CA MET A 54 -1.68 2.75 -3.26
C MET A 54 -2.73 3.06 -2.21
N TRP A 55 -3.98 2.80 -2.56
CA TRP A 55 -5.15 3.03 -1.72
C TRP A 55 -5.95 1.75 -1.53
N ARG A 56 -6.39 1.50 -0.31
CA ARG A 56 -7.31 0.41 0.02
C ARG A 56 -8.55 1.01 0.68
N LEU A 57 -9.71 0.73 0.11
CA LEU A 57 -10.99 1.10 0.71
C LEU A 57 -11.22 0.33 2.02
N PRO A 58 -12.03 0.89 2.96
CA PRO A 58 -12.46 0.15 4.14
C PRO A 58 -13.14 -1.17 3.74
N ARG A 59 -12.98 -2.20 4.57
CA ARG A 59 -13.64 -3.50 4.38
C ARG A 59 -14.55 -3.86 5.54
#